data_AF-A0A962R7F0-F1
#
_entry.id   AF-A0A962R7F0-F1
#
_cell.length_a   1.000
_cell.length_b   1.000
_cell.length_c   1.000
_cell.angle_alpha   90.00
_cell.angle_beta   90.00
_cell.angle_gamma   90.00
#
_symmetry.space_group_name_H-M   'P 1'
#
loop_
_entity.id
_entity.type
_entity.pdbx_description
1 polymer ?
#
loop_
_entity_poly.entity_id
_entity_poly.type
_entity_poly.pdbx_seq_one_letter_code
_entity_poly.pdbx_strand_id
1 'polypeptide(L)'
;MFYLVLGLRLLDDAQDQALIIPAELSRYKHWEAAKLTSIGKVVSRHINKQQCDGLPIIVSSRQKTNGWVLTLDREQIEFLPGLKEARDKLDALMLPVFDVNLDWLNMAVRALILLHQGYTEEAHEMACLGYSRSGSALERDVSKLLIHRAAARATVSPCVDSFDVEVQHDAISPSLAIRLASLQAFSEPYEYAESELTKLKKLHHVLFATSDIAGLGVVFNTMSVLAKRSGTPDEGARFATRAIVYSLISGDLPTLQAAIFNLGHSLTLMSDEVMAYPPEKILDLFEMDRAISSGLGIGNDSAQAEIVAANYSMKLGLISRAWEYLDRAMPILEKSASDFDNGGFFRVRAKVRCKEVLMNSGKLDSVTIKQAKNDMRKAQKCFMAGGHGVSNVQKELSLLENGKAPFLK
;
A
#
# COMPACT_ATOMS: atom_id res chain seq x y z
N MET A 1 7.90 -17.73 19.38
CA MET A 1 7.14 -16.61 18.78
C MET A 1 5.65 -16.69 19.09
N PHE A 2 4.90 -17.73 18.70
CA PHE A 2 3.46 -17.82 19.03
C PHE A 2 3.15 -17.57 20.53
N TYR A 3 3.82 -18.31 21.43
CA TYR A 3 3.70 -18.10 22.88
C TYR A 3 4.24 -16.76 23.37
N LEU A 4 5.25 -16.21 22.69
CA LEU A 4 5.81 -14.89 23.01
C LEU A 4 4.75 -13.80 22.78
N VAL A 5 4.02 -13.90 21.67
CA VAL A 5 2.93 -12.96 21.34
C VAL A 5 1.79 -13.12 22.35
N LEU A 6 1.37 -14.36 22.64
CA LEU A 6 0.33 -14.64 23.61
C LEU A 6 0.65 -14.07 24.99
N GLY A 7 1.86 -14.32 25.50
CA GLY A 7 2.25 -13.85 26.83
C GLY A 7 2.32 -12.33 26.90
N LEU A 8 2.90 -11.68 25.89
CA LEU A 8 2.98 -10.22 25.84
C LEU A 8 1.59 -9.59 25.73
N ARG A 9 0.68 -10.19 24.95
CA ARG A 9 -0.71 -9.71 24.85
C ARG A 9 -1.45 -9.82 26.18
N LEU A 10 -1.25 -10.89 26.95
CA LEU A 10 -1.89 -11.04 28.27
C LEU A 10 -1.40 -10.00 29.28
N LEU A 11 -0.12 -9.59 29.19
CA LEU A 11 0.43 -8.52 30.02
C LEU A 11 0.00 -7.12 29.57
N ASP A 12 -0.18 -6.91 28.27
CA ASP A 12 -0.53 -5.60 27.69
C ASP A 12 -2.03 -5.29 27.75
N ASP A 13 -2.89 -6.30 27.64
CA ASP A 13 -4.34 -6.11 27.65
C ASP A 13 -4.87 -6.18 29.08
N ALA A 14 -5.67 -5.19 29.50
CA ALA A 14 -6.20 -5.13 30.88
C ALA A 14 -7.20 -6.26 31.19
N GLN A 15 -7.64 -7.02 30.20
CA GLN A 15 -8.52 -8.17 30.35
C GLN A 15 -7.74 -9.47 30.60
N ASP A 16 -8.25 -10.33 31.49
CA ASP A 16 -7.63 -11.61 31.87
C ASP A 16 -7.65 -12.67 30.75
N GLN A 17 -8.17 -12.35 29.56
CA GLN A 17 -8.27 -13.25 28.42
C GLN A 17 -7.91 -12.56 27.12
N ALA A 18 -6.62 -12.23 26.97
CA ALA A 18 -6.07 -11.69 25.73
C ALA A 18 -6.21 -12.70 24.57
N LEU A 19 -7.05 -12.37 23.60
CA LEU A 19 -7.31 -13.17 22.42
C LEU A 19 -6.32 -12.84 21.30
N ILE A 20 -5.70 -13.87 20.74
CA ILE A 20 -4.88 -13.75 19.52
C ILE A 20 -5.54 -14.49 18.36
N ILE A 21 -5.57 -13.83 17.20
CA ILE A 21 -6.11 -14.37 15.94
C ILE A 21 -5.01 -14.53 14.88
N PRO A 22 -5.21 -15.36 13.83
CA PRO A 22 -4.21 -15.55 12.76
C PRO A 22 -3.70 -14.24 12.13
N ALA A 23 -4.56 -13.22 12.02
CA ALA A 23 -4.22 -11.92 11.45
C ALA A 23 -3.24 -11.09 12.30
N GLU A 24 -3.13 -11.39 13.59
CA GLU A 24 -2.10 -10.77 14.44
C GLU A 24 -0.76 -11.48 14.25
N LEU A 25 -0.78 -12.81 14.14
CA LEU A 25 0.42 -13.60 13.89
C LEU A 25 1.02 -13.35 12.51
N SER A 26 0.21 -13.04 11.49
CA SER A 26 0.72 -12.70 10.15
C SER A 26 1.57 -11.43 10.13
N ARG A 27 1.56 -10.63 11.21
CA ARG A 27 2.41 -9.43 11.36
C ARG A 27 3.86 -9.73 11.70
N TYR A 28 4.27 -10.99 11.84
CA TYR A 28 5.65 -11.35 12.19
C TYR A 28 6.38 -12.02 11.03
N LYS A 29 7.69 -11.76 10.88
CA LYS A 29 8.57 -12.26 9.80
C LYS A 29 8.42 -13.75 9.51
N HIS A 30 8.25 -14.56 10.55
CA HIS A 30 8.08 -16.01 10.41
C HIS A 30 6.77 -16.45 9.74
N TRP A 31 5.74 -15.59 9.75
CA TRP A 31 4.42 -15.89 9.19
C TRP A 31 4.11 -15.07 7.94
N GLU A 32 5.03 -14.22 7.49
CA GLU A 32 4.83 -13.26 6.40
C GLU A 32 4.27 -13.89 5.13
N ALA A 33 4.79 -15.05 4.73
CA ALA A 33 4.39 -15.76 3.52
C ALA A 33 3.18 -16.70 3.73
N ALA A 34 2.65 -16.83 4.95
CA ALA A 34 1.61 -17.78 5.28
C ALA A 34 0.21 -17.19 5.09
N LYS A 35 -0.68 -17.93 4.41
CA LYS A 35 -2.12 -17.61 4.40
C LYS A 35 -2.68 -17.68 5.83
N LEU A 36 -3.62 -16.82 6.19
CA LEU A 36 -4.24 -16.80 7.53
C LEU A 36 -4.79 -18.18 7.95
N THR A 37 -5.42 -18.90 7.01
CA THR A 37 -5.93 -20.26 7.24
C THR A 37 -4.82 -21.27 7.51
N SER A 38 -3.65 -21.10 6.89
CA SER A 38 -2.47 -21.93 7.14
C SER A 38 -1.87 -21.66 8.51
N ILE A 39 -1.74 -20.40 8.92
CA ILE A 39 -1.30 -20.02 10.28
C ILE A 39 -2.20 -20.72 11.31
N GLY A 40 -3.51 -20.59 11.14
CA GLY A 40 -4.51 -21.27 11.98
C GLY A 40 -4.25 -22.76 12.13
N LYS A 41 -4.09 -23.48 11.00
CA LYS A 41 -3.82 -24.93 11.00
C LYS A 41 -2.51 -25.30 11.67
N VAL A 42 -1.44 -24.53 11.46
CA VAL A 42 -0.13 -24.82 12.08
C VAL A 42 -0.21 -24.68 13.59
N VAL A 43 -0.84 -23.61 14.09
CA VAL A 43 -1.05 -23.40 15.53
C VAL A 43 -1.90 -24.52 16.13
N SER A 44 -3.02 -24.90 15.51
CA SER A 44 -3.86 -26.00 16.00
C SER A 44 -3.12 -27.32 16.09
N ARG A 45 -2.32 -27.66 15.05
CA ARG A 45 -1.53 -28.91 15.06
C ARG A 45 -0.50 -28.89 16.18
N HIS A 46 0.11 -27.75 16.42
CA HIS A 46 1.09 -27.60 17.50
C HIS A 46 0.44 -27.78 18.87
N ILE A 47 -0.71 -27.15 19.13
CA ILE A 47 -1.47 -27.31 20.38
C ILE A 47 -1.91 -28.78 20.57
N ASN A 48 -2.49 -29.39 19.54
CA ASN A 48 -2.90 -30.80 19.60
C ASN A 48 -1.71 -31.74 19.85
N LYS A 49 -0.55 -31.44 19.26
CA LYS A 49 0.66 -32.24 19.49
C LYS A 49 1.09 -32.16 20.96
N GLN A 50 1.08 -30.97 21.57
CA GLN A 50 1.38 -30.83 23.00
C GLN A 50 0.43 -31.65 23.87
N GLN A 51 -0.86 -31.69 23.53
CA GLN A 51 -1.85 -32.52 24.20
C GLN A 51 -1.51 -34.02 24.08
N CYS A 52 -1.18 -34.49 22.88
CA CYS A 52 -0.78 -35.89 22.66
C CYS A 52 0.52 -36.26 23.37
N ASP A 53 1.45 -35.32 23.48
CA ASP A 53 2.74 -35.50 24.15
C ASP A 53 2.62 -35.40 25.70
N GLY A 54 1.40 -35.20 26.23
CA GLY A 54 1.14 -35.14 27.68
C GLY A 54 1.63 -33.86 28.35
N LEU A 55 1.91 -32.82 27.57
CA LEU A 55 2.38 -31.53 28.10
C LEU A 55 1.20 -30.72 28.68
N PRO A 56 1.43 -29.87 29.69
CA PRO A 56 0.41 -28.99 30.24
C PRO A 56 -0.23 -28.12 29.16
N ILE A 57 -1.56 -28.16 29.08
CA ILE A 57 -2.33 -27.36 28.12
C ILE A 57 -2.45 -25.94 28.68
N ILE A 58 -1.57 -25.06 28.22
CA ILE A 58 -1.53 -23.66 28.65
C ILE A 58 -2.28 -22.72 27.68
N VAL A 59 -2.89 -23.26 26.62
CA VAL A 59 -3.63 -22.48 25.61
C VAL A 59 -5.01 -23.07 25.38
N SER A 60 -6.03 -22.24 25.50
CA SER A 60 -7.40 -22.54 25.07
C SER A 60 -7.67 -21.95 23.69
N SER A 61 -8.56 -22.59 22.93
CA SER A 61 -8.98 -22.11 21.61
C SER A 61 -10.48 -21.83 21.57
N ARG A 62 -10.90 -20.64 21.14
CA ARG A 62 -12.32 -20.33 20.88
C ARG A 62 -12.85 -21.12 19.69
N GLN A 63 -12.05 -21.20 18.63
CA GLN A 63 -12.27 -22.09 17.49
C GLN A 63 -10.97 -22.81 17.20
N LYS A 64 -11.07 -24.04 16.68
CA LYS A 64 -9.91 -24.93 16.47
C LYS A 64 -8.73 -24.21 15.80
N THR A 65 -8.99 -23.45 14.74
CA THR A 65 -7.97 -22.75 13.92
C THR A 65 -8.01 -21.23 14.06
N ASN A 66 -8.76 -20.68 15.00
CA ASN A 66 -8.96 -19.23 15.11
C ASN A 66 -9.25 -18.82 16.55
N GLY A 67 -8.49 -17.85 17.06
CA GLY A 67 -8.67 -17.33 18.40
C GLY A 67 -8.08 -18.25 19.47
N TRP A 68 -6.93 -17.85 20.00
CA TRP A 68 -6.22 -18.56 21.07
C TRP A 68 -5.99 -17.63 22.25
N VAL A 69 -6.08 -18.20 23.46
CA VAL A 69 -5.94 -17.47 24.73
C VAL A 69 -5.05 -18.31 25.64
N LEU A 70 -4.10 -17.67 26.33
CA LEU A 70 -3.35 -18.30 27.42
C LEU A 70 -4.29 -18.59 28.58
N THR A 71 -4.23 -19.79 29.14
CA THR A 71 -5.00 -20.17 30.33
C THR A 71 -4.25 -19.91 31.64
N LEU A 72 -3.04 -19.38 31.55
CA LEU A 72 -2.22 -18.99 32.70
C LEU A 72 -2.63 -17.61 33.19
N ASP A 73 -2.54 -17.40 34.50
CA ASP A 73 -2.69 -16.08 35.11
C ASP A 73 -1.45 -15.21 34.81
N ARG A 74 -1.62 -13.88 34.80
CA ARG A 74 -0.51 -12.94 34.52
C ARG A 74 0.71 -13.17 35.42
N GLU A 75 0.46 -13.50 36.69
CA GLU A 75 1.47 -13.74 37.72
C GLU A 75 2.30 -15.01 37.44
N GLN A 76 1.78 -15.92 36.60
CA GLN A 76 2.45 -17.16 36.21
C GLN A 76 3.31 -17.00 34.96
N ILE A 77 3.31 -15.82 34.33
CA ILE A 77 4.07 -15.56 33.10
C ILE A 77 5.43 -14.96 33.46
N GLU A 78 6.47 -15.72 33.17
CA GLU A 78 7.86 -15.25 33.23
C GLU A 78 8.49 -15.31 31.83
N PHE A 79 9.15 -14.23 31.44
CA PHE A 79 9.93 -14.17 30.20
C PHE A 79 11.41 -14.34 30.52
N LEU A 80 12.05 -15.32 29.86
CA LEU A 80 13.50 -15.53 29.94
C LEU A 80 14.14 -15.07 28.61
N PRO A 81 15.14 -14.17 28.62
CA PRO A 81 15.89 -13.68 29.79
C PRO A 81 15.23 -12.51 30.56
N GLY A 82 14.17 -11.92 30.03
CA GLY A 82 13.45 -10.83 30.67
C GLY A 82 12.32 -10.30 29.77
N LEU A 83 11.42 -9.50 30.34
CA LEU A 83 10.31 -8.90 29.61
C LEU A 83 10.79 -7.93 28.52
N LYS A 84 11.85 -7.16 28.81
CA LYS A 84 12.41 -6.20 27.86
C LYS A 84 12.96 -6.90 26.63
N GLU A 85 13.79 -7.92 26.83
CA GLU A 85 14.40 -8.70 25.75
C GLU A 85 13.34 -9.49 24.97
N ALA A 86 12.29 -9.95 25.63
CA ALA A 86 11.13 -10.55 24.98
C ALA A 86 10.43 -9.56 24.03
N ARG A 87 10.24 -8.30 24.46
CA ARG A 87 9.71 -7.23 23.61
C ARG A 87 10.66 -6.88 22.47
N ASP A 88 11.94 -6.63 22.76
CA ASP A 88 12.95 -6.30 21.76
C ASP A 88 13.04 -7.40 20.68
N LYS A 89 12.98 -8.67 21.10
CA LYS A 89 12.95 -9.81 20.19
C LYS A 89 11.65 -9.89 19.40
N LEU A 90 10.50 -9.62 20.03
CA LEU A 90 9.22 -9.61 19.33
C LEU A 90 9.18 -8.48 18.29
N ASP A 91 9.65 -7.29 18.65
CA ASP A 91 9.73 -6.11 17.78
C ASP A 91 10.70 -6.35 16.61
N ALA A 92 11.85 -6.97 16.85
CA ALA A 92 12.78 -7.38 15.79
C ALA A 92 12.18 -8.43 14.84
N LEU A 93 11.20 -9.22 15.32
CA LEU A 93 10.46 -10.20 14.53
C LEU A 93 9.18 -9.63 13.92
N MET A 94 8.68 -8.49 14.39
CA MET A 94 7.57 -7.81 13.75
C MET A 94 7.98 -7.40 12.35
N LEU A 95 7.10 -7.70 11.40
CA LEU A 95 7.07 -6.93 10.18
C LEU A 95 6.79 -5.49 10.60
N PRO A 96 7.57 -4.51 10.13
CA PRO A 96 7.27 -3.13 10.45
C PRO A 96 5.82 -2.87 10.07
N VAL A 97 4.99 -2.57 11.07
CA VAL A 97 3.65 -2.05 10.83
C VAL A 97 3.90 -0.63 10.39
N PHE A 98 3.96 -0.45 9.09
CA PHE A 98 4.14 0.87 8.53
C PHE A 98 2.84 1.63 8.65
N ASP A 99 2.65 2.30 9.79
CA ASP A 99 1.78 3.46 9.82
C ASP A 99 2.50 4.55 9.03
N VAL A 100 1.96 4.91 7.86
CA VAL A 100 2.63 5.85 6.98
C VAL A 100 2.53 7.23 7.61
N ASN A 101 3.64 7.74 8.13
CA ASN A 101 3.75 9.14 8.48
C ASN A 101 3.78 9.96 7.18
N LEU A 102 2.61 10.40 6.74
CA LEU A 102 2.43 11.09 5.46
C LEU A 102 3.17 12.43 5.40
N ASP A 103 3.37 13.08 6.54
CA ASP A 103 4.14 14.33 6.62
C ASP A 103 5.63 14.06 6.39
N TRP A 104 6.20 13.04 7.04
CA TRP A 104 7.56 12.58 6.78
C TRP A 104 7.73 12.15 5.31
N LEU A 105 6.79 11.37 4.78
CA LEU A 105 6.84 10.87 3.41
C LEU A 105 6.89 12.02 2.40
N ASN A 106 6.03 13.03 2.57
CA ASN A 106 6.02 14.20 1.70
C ASN A 106 7.38 14.93 1.72
N MET A 107 7.99 15.09 2.90
CA MET A 107 9.32 15.69 3.02
C MET A 107 10.39 14.83 2.32
N ALA A 108 10.39 13.51 2.55
CA ALA A 108 11.36 12.60 1.93
C ALA A 108 11.26 12.59 0.39
N VAL A 109 10.04 12.56 -0.14
CA VAL A 109 9.78 12.62 -1.59
C VAL A 109 10.24 13.95 -2.17
N ARG A 110 9.87 15.08 -1.54
CA ARG A 110 10.31 16.42 -1.99
C ARG A 110 11.82 16.55 -1.98
N ALA A 111 12.49 16.09 -0.92
CA ALA A 111 13.94 16.08 -0.84
C ALA A 111 14.56 15.30 -2.00
N LEU A 112 14.02 14.13 -2.33
CA LEU A 112 14.52 13.31 -3.44
C LEU A 112 14.28 13.95 -4.81
N ILE A 113 13.13 14.61 -5.03
CA ILE A 113 12.86 15.38 -6.25
C ILE A 113 13.86 16.53 -6.40
N LEU A 114 14.03 17.35 -5.35
CA LEU A 114 14.97 18.47 -5.33
C LEU A 114 16.40 17.99 -5.62
N LEU A 115 16.81 16.88 -5.01
CA LEU A 115 18.11 16.26 -5.24
C LEU A 115 18.32 15.91 -6.72
N HIS A 116 17.29 15.35 -7.38
CA HIS A 116 17.35 14.99 -8.80
C HIS A 116 17.37 16.21 -9.72
N GLN A 117 16.73 17.30 -9.32
CA GLN A 117 16.73 18.56 -10.06
C GLN A 117 18.02 19.38 -9.84
N GLY A 118 18.91 18.95 -8.94
CA GLY A 118 20.18 19.62 -8.64
C GLY A 118 20.10 20.68 -7.53
N TYR A 119 18.94 20.86 -6.90
CA TYR A 119 18.72 21.77 -5.77
C TYR A 119 19.20 21.14 -4.46
N THR A 120 20.53 21.01 -4.31
CA THR A 120 21.14 20.19 -3.25
C THR A 120 20.98 20.76 -1.84
N GLU A 121 21.00 22.09 -1.68
CA GLU A 121 20.83 22.76 -0.38
C GLU A 121 19.39 22.61 0.11
N GLU A 122 18.42 22.88 -0.77
CA GLU A 122 17.00 22.74 -0.48
C GLU A 122 16.62 21.26 -0.24
N ALA A 123 17.25 20.33 -0.97
CA ALA A 123 17.10 18.90 -0.73
C ALA A 123 17.62 18.51 0.66
N HIS A 124 18.76 19.06 1.08
CA HIS A 124 19.33 18.83 2.40
C HIS A 124 18.41 19.36 3.50
N GLU A 125 17.94 20.62 3.39
CA GLU A 125 17.00 21.21 4.33
C GLU A 125 15.71 20.39 4.45
N MET A 126 15.13 19.98 3.32
CA MET A 126 13.92 19.16 3.29
C MET A 126 14.15 17.78 3.91
N ALA A 127 15.32 17.16 3.71
CA ALA A 127 15.68 15.89 4.33
C ALA A 127 15.89 16.02 5.85
N CYS A 128 16.46 17.12 6.33
CA CYS A 128 16.57 17.45 7.76
C CYS A 128 15.20 17.68 8.40
N LEU A 129 14.28 18.37 7.72
CA LEU A 129 12.89 18.49 8.16
C LEU A 129 12.25 17.10 8.26
N GLY A 130 12.42 16.25 7.24
CA GLY A 130 11.98 14.86 7.28
C GLY A 130 12.51 14.14 8.51
N TYR A 131 13.81 14.22 8.79
CA TYR A 131 14.43 13.60 9.98
C TYR A 131 13.76 14.04 11.29
N SER A 132 13.47 15.34 11.43
CA SER A 132 12.81 15.89 12.62
C SER A 132 11.36 15.41 12.80
N ARG A 133 10.72 14.98 11.70
CA ARG A 133 9.34 14.49 11.66
C ARG A 133 9.23 12.98 11.65
N SER A 134 10.34 12.26 11.62
CA SER A 134 10.36 10.79 11.63
C SER A 134 9.73 10.23 12.92
N GLY A 135 8.70 9.42 12.76
CA GLY A 135 8.04 8.67 13.82
C GLY A 135 8.71 7.33 14.13
N SER A 136 9.58 6.82 13.26
CA SER A 136 10.27 5.54 13.44
C SER A 136 11.79 5.61 13.24
N ALA A 137 12.51 4.58 13.70
CA ALA A 137 13.95 4.45 13.47
C ALA A 137 14.29 4.34 11.98
N LEU A 138 13.52 3.56 11.23
CA LEU A 138 13.73 3.40 9.79
C LEU A 138 13.52 4.72 9.03
N GLU A 139 12.47 5.47 9.35
CA GLU A 139 12.24 6.80 8.77
C GLU A 139 13.43 7.73 9.02
N ARG A 140 13.99 7.70 10.23
CA ARG A 140 15.20 8.47 10.57
C ARG A 140 16.40 8.04 9.74
N ASP A 141 16.60 6.74 9.54
CA ASP A 141 17.73 6.22 8.76
C ASP A 141 17.60 6.55 7.27
N VAL A 142 16.39 6.46 6.72
CA VAL A 142 16.10 6.92 5.35
C VAL A 142 16.33 8.43 5.21
N SER A 143 15.88 9.24 6.18
CA SER A 143 16.15 10.67 6.17
C SER A 143 17.65 10.99 6.26
N LYS A 144 18.42 10.29 7.11
CA LYS A 144 19.89 10.41 7.14
C LYS A 144 20.52 10.09 5.80
N LEU A 145 20.09 9.01 5.15
CA LEU A 145 20.57 8.66 3.81
C LEU A 145 20.33 9.81 2.81
N LEU A 146 19.15 10.42 2.82
CA LEU A 146 18.84 11.57 1.96
C LEU A 146 19.70 12.80 2.29
N ILE A 147 19.92 13.09 3.58
CA ILE A 147 20.83 14.15 4.05
C ILE A 147 22.24 13.90 3.50
N HIS A 148 22.78 12.68 3.66
CA HIS A 148 24.10 12.32 3.16
C HIS A 148 24.20 12.40 1.64
N ARG A 149 23.16 12.00 0.90
CA ARG A 149 23.11 12.16 -0.56
C ARG A 149 23.15 13.61 -0.99
N ALA A 150 22.38 14.47 -0.32
CA ALA A 150 22.37 15.91 -0.60
C ALA A 150 23.74 16.54 -0.32
N ALA A 151 24.34 16.24 0.85
CA ALA A 151 25.67 16.71 1.21
C ALA A 151 26.76 16.26 0.21
N ALA A 152 26.74 14.97 -0.17
CA ALA A 152 27.69 14.42 -1.13
C ALA A 152 27.63 15.11 -2.51
N ARG A 153 26.42 15.48 -2.97
CA ARG A 153 26.24 16.23 -4.22
C ARG A 153 26.62 17.71 -4.12
N ALA A 154 26.50 18.31 -2.93
CA ALA A 154 26.88 19.70 -2.67
C ALA A 154 28.41 19.92 -2.56
N THR A 155 29.25 18.94 -2.93
CA THR A 155 30.73 18.96 -2.77
C THR A 155 31.23 19.07 -1.34
N VAL A 156 30.35 18.91 -0.35
CA VAL A 156 30.74 18.67 1.04
C VAL A 156 31.23 17.23 1.09
N SER A 157 32.55 17.04 1.24
CA SER A 157 33.17 15.72 1.28
C SER A 157 32.37 14.80 2.22
N PRO A 158 31.71 13.74 1.72
CA PRO A 158 30.87 12.93 2.57
C PRO A 158 31.76 12.26 3.62
N CYS A 159 31.50 12.52 4.90
CA CYS A 159 32.11 11.79 6.00
C CYS A 159 31.47 10.40 6.05
N VAL A 160 31.89 9.53 5.13
CA VAL A 160 31.54 8.12 5.17
C VAL A 160 32.54 7.47 6.11
N ASP A 161 32.19 7.34 7.39
CA ASP A 161 32.80 6.31 8.20
C ASP A 161 32.56 4.99 7.46
N SER A 162 33.65 4.31 7.10
CA SER A 162 33.67 3.18 6.17
C SER A 162 32.63 2.12 6.53
N PHE A 163 31.58 1.98 5.70
CA PHE A 163 30.74 0.79 5.72
C PHE A 163 31.46 -0.29 4.92
N ASP A 164 32.04 -1.28 5.60
CA ASP A 164 32.52 -2.51 4.96
C ASP A 164 31.31 -3.26 4.38
N VAL A 165 31.17 -3.22 3.05
CA VAL A 165 30.14 -3.98 2.32
C VAL A 165 30.83 -5.04 1.47
N GLU A 166 30.74 -6.29 1.89
CA GLU A 166 31.10 -7.44 1.04
C GLU A 166 30.05 -7.58 -0.09
N VAL A 167 30.49 -7.37 -1.33
CA VAL A 167 29.63 -7.55 -2.52
C VAL A 167 29.66 -9.03 -2.92
N GLN A 168 28.54 -9.74 -2.76
CA GLN A 168 28.39 -11.11 -3.26
C GLN A 168 28.12 -11.11 -4.77
N HIS A 169 29.06 -11.63 -5.56
CA HIS A 169 29.02 -11.59 -7.02
C HIS A 169 28.05 -12.58 -7.69
N ASP A 170 27.54 -13.60 -6.98
CA ASP A 170 26.67 -14.67 -7.56
C ASP A 170 25.16 -14.36 -7.52
N ALA A 171 24.78 -13.17 -7.04
CA ALA A 171 23.40 -12.81 -6.71
C ALA A 171 22.53 -12.26 -7.88
N ILE A 172 23.13 -12.01 -9.05
CA ILE A 172 22.47 -11.27 -10.14
C ILE A 172 21.36 -12.09 -10.81
N SER A 173 21.62 -13.36 -11.15
CA SER A 173 20.67 -14.20 -11.90
C SER A 173 19.34 -14.46 -11.14
N PRO A 174 19.35 -14.78 -9.83
CA PRO A 174 18.11 -14.90 -9.05
C PRO A 174 17.32 -13.59 -8.96
N SER A 175 18.01 -12.44 -8.79
CA SER A 175 17.36 -11.13 -8.76
C SER A 175 16.60 -10.82 -10.06
N LEU A 176 17.26 -11.02 -11.20
CA LEU A 176 16.64 -10.81 -12.52
C LEU A 176 15.43 -11.71 -12.76
N ALA A 177 15.51 -12.99 -12.36
CA ALA A 177 14.40 -13.93 -12.49
C ALA A 177 13.16 -13.48 -11.70
N ILE A 178 13.35 -12.91 -10.50
CA ILE A 178 12.25 -12.46 -9.64
C ILE A 178 11.64 -11.15 -10.18
N ARG A 179 12.47 -10.24 -10.69
CA ARG A 179 11.98 -9.04 -11.38
C ARG A 179 11.17 -9.40 -12.63
N LEU A 180 11.65 -10.38 -13.42
CA LEU A 180 10.90 -10.91 -14.56
C LEU A 180 9.56 -11.55 -14.12
N ALA A 181 9.57 -12.33 -13.04
CA ALA A 181 8.34 -12.89 -12.47
C ALA A 181 7.35 -11.81 -12.03
N SER A 182 7.85 -10.66 -11.55
CA SER A 182 7.01 -9.52 -11.17
C SER A 182 6.39 -8.81 -12.37
N LEU A 183 7.14 -8.67 -13.47
CA LEU A 183 6.62 -8.14 -14.73
C LEU A 183 5.57 -9.07 -15.33
N GLN A 184 5.83 -10.38 -15.34
CA GLN A 184 4.86 -11.39 -15.78
C GLN A 184 3.58 -11.31 -14.94
N ALA A 185 3.71 -11.30 -13.61
CA ALA A 185 2.56 -11.20 -12.71
C ALA A 185 1.70 -9.94 -12.96
N PHE A 186 2.30 -8.83 -13.41
CA PHE A 186 1.55 -7.62 -13.73
C PHE A 186 0.73 -7.75 -15.01
N SER A 187 1.23 -8.51 -15.98
CA SER A 187 0.59 -8.77 -17.27
C SER A 187 -0.55 -9.79 -17.21
N GLU A 188 -0.60 -10.60 -16.14
CA GLU A 188 -1.65 -11.62 -15.99
C GLU A 188 -3.04 -11.00 -15.73
N PRO A 189 -4.11 -11.66 -16.21
CA PRO A 189 -5.48 -11.31 -15.90
C PRO A 189 -5.78 -11.22 -14.38
N TYR A 190 -6.79 -10.42 -14.03
CA TYR A 190 -7.19 -10.16 -12.63
C TYR A 190 -7.52 -11.43 -11.83
N GLU A 191 -8.03 -12.48 -12.50
CA GLU A 191 -8.40 -13.75 -11.87
C GLU A 191 -7.21 -14.54 -11.30
N TYR A 192 -5.98 -14.27 -11.78
CA TYR A 192 -4.76 -14.91 -11.29
C TYR A 192 -4.03 -14.09 -10.21
N ALA A 193 -4.63 -12.98 -9.74
CA ALA A 193 -3.95 -12.08 -8.80
C ALA A 193 -3.54 -12.79 -7.50
N GLU A 194 -4.37 -13.69 -6.95
CA GLU A 194 -4.07 -14.39 -5.70
C GLU A 194 -2.93 -15.41 -5.87
N SER A 195 -2.90 -16.13 -7.00
CA SER A 195 -1.84 -17.10 -7.30
C SER A 195 -0.50 -16.41 -7.51
N GLU A 196 -0.47 -15.32 -8.29
CA GLU A 196 0.75 -14.55 -8.51
C GLU A 196 1.23 -13.85 -7.22
N LEU A 197 0.31 -13.33 -6.40
CA LEU A 197 0.67 -12.77 -5.09
C LEU A 197 1.32 -13.84 -4.20
N THR A 198 0.75 -15.05 -4.17
CA THR A 198 1.30 -16.17 -3.38
C THR A 198 2.69 -16.58 -3.89
N LYS A 199 2.92 -16.54 -5.20
CA LYS A 199 4.22 -16.82 -5.82
C LYS A 199 5.24 -15.76 -5.42
N LEU A 200 4.93 -14.48 -5.55
CA LEU A 200 5.84 -13.38 -5.19
C LEU A 200 6.17 -13.36 -3.68
N LYS A 201 5.20 -13.65 -2.80
CA LYS A 201 5.42 -13.82 -1.35
C LYS A 201 6.43 -14.90 -0.98
N LYS A 202 6.67 -15.87 -1.86
CA LYS A 202 7.70 -16.90 -1.64
C LYS A 202 9.06 -16.47 -2.16
N LEU A 203 9.05 -15.70 -3.25
CA LEU A 203 10.26 -15.31 -3.98
C LEU A 203 10.96 -14.10 -3.36
N HIS A 204 10.25 -13.18 -2.71
CA HIS A 204 10.86 -11.93 -2.20
C HIS A 204 11.94 -12.17 -1.13
N HIS A 205 11.89 -13.27 -0.39
CA HIS A 205 12.93 -13.65 0.58
C HIS A 205 14.31 -13.85 -0.07
N VAL A 206 14.35 -14.27 -1.34
CA VAL A 206 15.61 -14.41 -2.09
C VAL A 206 16.23 -13.03 -2.34
N LEU A 207 15.41 -12.01 -2.65
CA LEU A 207 15.90 -10.64 -2.84
C LEU A 207 16.46 -10.02 -1.57
N PHE A 208 15.88 -10.36 -0.41
CA PHE A 208 16.45 -10.00 0.88
C PHE A 208 17.83 -10.62 1.09
N ALA A 209 18.00 -11.90 0.78
CA ALA A 209 19.28 -12.58 0.91
C ALA A 209 20.35 -11.99 -0.02
N THR A 210 19.95 -11.52 -1.21
CA THR A 210 20.87 -10.90 -2.19
C THR A 210 21.05 -9.39 -1.99
N SER A 211 20.44 -8.79 -0.97
CA SER A 211 20.45 -7.33 -0.73
C SER A 211 20.01 -6.49 -1.95
N ASP A 212 19.12 -7.02 -2.81
CA ASP A 212 18.62 -6.28 -3.97
C ASP A 212 17.48 -5.34 -3.57
N ILE A 213 17.85 -4.19 -3.01
CA ILE A 213 16.91 -3.19 -2.49
C ILE A 213 15.98 -2.64 -3.58
N ALA A 214 16.51 -2.35 -4.77
CA ALA A 214 15.69 -1.86 -5.87
C ALA A 214 14.69 -2.94 -6.34
N GLY A 215 15.13 -4.19 -6.42
CA GLY A 215 14.25 -5.33 -6.73
C GLY A 215 13.15 -5.52 -5.70
N LEU A 216 13.46 -5.36 -4.40
CA LEU A 216 12.46 -5.40 -3.33
C LEU A 216 11.40 -4.31 -3.52
N GLY A 217 11.81 -3.09 -3.89
CA GLY A 217 10.88 -2.00 -4.23
C GLY A 217 9.88 -2.41 -5.33
N VAL A 218 10.39 -2.94 -6.44
CA VAL A 218 9.57 -3.38 -7.58
C VAL A 218 8.62 -4.52 -7.17
N VAL A 219 9.14 -5.56 -6.50
CA VAL A 219 8.33 -6.72 -6.08
C VAL A 219 7.21 -6.30 -5.13
N PHE A 220 7.51 -5.48 -4.11
CA PHE A 220 6.50 -5.03 -3.17
C PHE A 220 5.46 -4.12 -3.86
N ASN A 221 5.86 -3.29 -4.82
CA ASN A 221 4.91 -2.50 -5.59
C ASN A 221 3.96 -3.41 -6.41
N THR A 222 4.49 -4.45 -7.07
CA THR A 222 3.67 -5.44 -7.79
C THR A 222 2.73 -6.19 -6.83
N MET A 223 3.24 -6.63 -5.67
CA MET A 223 2.42 -7.31 -4.66
C MET A 223 1.31 -6.40 -4.13
N SER A 224 1.55 -5.10 -4.01
CA SER A 224 0.52 -4.12 -3.64
C SER A 224 -0.65 -4.12 -4.63
N VAL A 225 -0.33 -4.08 -5.92
CA VAL A 225 -1.35 -4.13 -6.99
C VAL A 225 -2.12 -5.44 -6.94
N LEU A 226 -1.43 -6.58 -6.82
CA LEU A 226 -2.07 -7.89 -6.80
C LEU A 226 -2.97 -8.06 -5.58
N ALA A 227 -2.54 -7.65 -4.38
CA ALA A 227 -3.36 -7.69 -3.18
C ALA A 227 -4.65 -6.86 -3.33
N LYS A 228 -4.54 -5.65 -3.89
CA LYS A 228 -5.71 -4.82 -4.23
C LYS A 228 -6.65 -5.52 -5.22
N ARG A 229 -6.12 -6.14 -6.28
CA ARG A 229 -6.90 -6.91 -7.26
C ARG A 229 -7.58 -8.13 -6.62
N SER A 230 -6.95 -8.75 -5.63
CA SER A 230 -7.49 -9.87 -4.84
C SER A 230 -8.47 -9.45 -3.74
N GLY A 231 -8.80 -8.16 -3.61
CA GLY A 231 -9.75 -7.68 -2.61
C GLY A 231 -9.17 -7.56 -1.20
N THR A 232 -7.84 -7.48 -1.06
CA THR A 232 -7.15 -7.22 0.22
C THR A 232 -6.39 -5.88 0.16
N PRO A 233 -7.10 -4.73 0.09
CA PRO A 233 -6.47 -3.42 -0.08
C PRO A 233 -5.59 -3.01 1.13
N ASP A 234 -5.88 -3.53 2.32
CA ASP A 234 -5.08 -3.32 3.54
C ASP A 234 -3.70 -3.96 3.44
N GLU A 235 -3.63 -5.18 2.92
CA GLU A 235 -2.39 -5.84 2.58
C GLU A 235 -1.68 -5.10 1.44
N GLY A 236 -2.44 -4.62 0.46
CA GLY A 236 -1.95 -3.77 -0.62
C GLY A 236 -1.25 -2.51 -0.11
N ALA A 237 -1.84 -1.82 0.87
CA ALA A 237 -1.24 -0.64 1.51
C ALA A 237 0.08 -0.98 2.20
N ARG A 238 0.14 -2.08 2.95
CA ARG A 238 1.37 -2.53 3.62
C ARG A 238 2.51 -2.80 2.63
N PHE A 239 2.20 -3.42 1.49
CA PHE A 239 3.20 -3.64 0.43
C PHE A 239 3.61 -2.34 -0.25
N ALA A 240 2.68 -1.43 -0.52
CA ALA A 240 3.01 -0.12 -1.09
C ALA A 240 3.96 0.67 -0.18
N THR A 241 3.72 0.69 1.13
CA THR A 241 4.61 1.41 2.05
C THR A 241 6.02 0.84 2.07
N ARG A 242 6.16 -0.48 1.98
CA ARG A 242 7.49 -1.11 1.86
C ARG A 242 8.17 -0.74 0.55
N ALA A 243 7.43 -0.77 -0.54
CA ALA A 243 7.95 -0.36 -1.84
C ALA A 243 8.47 1.08 -1.79
N ILE A 244 7.71 2.01 -1.21
CA ILE A 244 8.11 3.40 -0.99
C ILE A 244 9.45 3.49 -0.24
N VAL A 245 9.59 2.79 0.89
CA VAL A 245 10.84 2.81 1.67
C VAL A 245 12.01 2.30 0.84
N TYR A 246 11.87 1.16 0.18
CA TYR A 246 12.96 0.61 -0.64
C TYR A 246 13.29 1.48 -1.83
N SER A 247 12.29 2.12 -2.45
CA SER A 247 12.49 3.06 -3.56
C SER A 247 13.16 4.37 -3.10
N LEU A 248 12.85 4.88 -1.90
CA LEU A 248 13.59 6.00 -1.31
C LEU A 248 15.05 5.60 -1.06
N ILE A 249 15.28 4.40 -0.51
CA ILE A 249 16.63 3.88 -0.25
C ILE A 249 17.40 3.68 -1.56
N SER A 250 16.80 3.13 -2.61
CA SER A 250 17.50 2.91 -3.89
C SER A 250 17.59 4.18 -4.75
N GLY A 251 16.73 5.17 -4.51
CA GLY A 251 16.56 6.32 -5.40
C GLY A 251 15.76 6.02 -6.67
N ASP A 252 15.02 4.90 -6.72
CA ASP A 252 14.20 4.49 -7.85
C ASP A 252 12.87 5.27 -7.89
N LEU A 253 12.89 6.40 -8.59
CA LEU A 253 11.76 7.34 -8.68
C LEU A 253 10.53 6.79 -9.41
N PRO A 254 10.63 6.09 -10.56
CA PRO A 254 9.48 5.44 -11.18
C PRO A 254 8.77 4.46 -10.25
N THR A 255 9.52 3.60 -9.54
CA THR A 255 8.91 2.68 -8.58
C THR A 255 8.33 3.43 -7.38
N LEU A 256 8.98 4.50 -6.90
CA LEU A 256 8.46 5.34 -5.82
C LEU A 256 7.12 5.98 -6.19
N GLN A 257 7.02 6.56 -7.39
CA GLN A 257 5.81 7.17 -7.94
C GLN A 257 4.66 6.16 -7.98
N ALA A 258 4.89 5.00 -8.62
CA ALA A 258 3.91 3.93 -8.70
C ALA A 258 3.48 3.42 -7.30
N ALA A 259 4.42 3.30 -6.36
CA ALA A 259 4.14 2.85 -5.00
C ALA A 259 3.31 3.87 -4.20
N ILE A 260 3.56 5.17 -4.36
CA ILE A 260 2.77 6.25 -3.75
C ILE A 260 1.34 6.25 -4.29
N PHE A 261 1.17 6.15 -5.62
CA PHE A 261 -0.15 5.99 -6.23
C PHE A 261 -0.87 4.76 -5.68
N ASN A 262 -0.19 3.61 -5.60
CA ASN A 262 -0.80 2.38 -5.11
C ASN A 262 -1.18 2.43 -3.64
N LEU A 263 -0.38 3.10 -2.80
CA LEU A 263 -0.74 3.39 -1.41
C LEU A 263 -2.01 4.25 -1.35
N GLY A 264 -2.04 5.37 -2.07
CA GLY A 264 -3.20 6.25 -2.13
C GLY A 264 -4.45 5.50 -2.56
N HIS A 265 -4.37 4.74 -3.66
CA HIS A 265 -5.48 3.95 -4.16
C HIS A 265 -5.96 2.90 -3.13
N SER A 266 -5.06 2.15 -2.48
CA SER A 266 -5.43 1.23 -1.41
C SER A 266 -6.19 1.93 -0.28
N LEU A 267 -5.70 3.09 0.19
CA LEU A 267 -6.36 3.86 1.24
C LEU A 267 -7.74 4.38 0.82
N THR A 268 -7.93 4.79 -0.45
CA THR A 268 -9.26 5.19 -0.96
C THR A 268 -10.28 4.04 -1.01
N LEU A 269 -9.81 2.80 -1.13
CA LEU A 269 -10.69 1.62 -1.10
C LEU A 269 -11.06 1.22 0.32
N MET A 270 -10.19 1.53 1.28
CA MET A 270 -10.40 1.24 2.70
C MET A 270 -11.12 2.36 3.45
N SER A 271 -11.27 3.56 2.87
CA SER A 271 -11.78 4.75 3.58
C SER A 271 -13.16 4.55 4.19
N ASP A 272 -13.98 3.69 3.59
CA ASP A 272 -15.34 3.40 4.04
C ASP A 272 -15.36 2.39 5.22
N GLU A 273 -14.25 1.66 5.44
CA GLU A 273 -14.09 0.60 6.46
C GLU A 273 -13.15 1.01 7.61
N VAL A 274 -12.19 1.89 7.34
CA VAL A 274 -11.09 2.23 8.25
C VAL A 274 -10.96 3.75 8.35
N MET A 275 -11.49 4.33 9.44
CA MET A 275 -11.41 5.76 9.79
C MET A 275 -10.00 6.22 10.22
N ALA A 276 -8.94 5.49 9.87
CA ALA A 276 -7.60 5.73 10.42
C ALA A 276 -6.89 6.95 9.82
N TYR A 277 -7.20 7.32 8.57
CA TYR A 277 -6.54 8.43 7.88
C TYR A 277 -7.54 9.55 7.57
N PRO A 278 -7.20 10.82 7.87
CA PRO A 278 -7.98 11.96 7.39
C PRO A 278 -8.11 11.91 5.86
N PRO A 279 -9.31 12.02 5.28
CA PRO A 279 -9.51 11.92 3.83
C PRO A 279 -8.63 12.87 3.00
N GLU A 280 -8.38 14.08 3.50
CA GLU A 280 -7.54 15.08 2.84
C GLU A 280 -6.08 14.60 2.71
N LYS A 281 -5.59 13.86 3.71
CA LYS A 281 -4.24 13.30 3.70
C LYS A 281 -4.07 12.19 2.66
N ILE A 282 -5.13 11.47 2.31
CA ILE A 282 -5.09 10.52 1.20
C ILE A 282 -4.95 11.26 -0.13
N LEU A 283 -5.59 12.43 -0.28
CA LEU A 283 -5.43 13.25 -1.48
C LEU A 283 -4.00 13.77 -1.65
N ASP A 284 -3.29 14.04 -0.54
CA ASP A 284 -1.88 14.46 -0.59
C ASP A 284 -0.97 13.40 -1.24
N LEU A 285 -1.32 12.11 -1.19
CA LEU A 285 -0.57 11.06 -1.90
C LEU A 285 -0.66 11.23 -3.43
N PHE A 286 -1.82 11.60 -3.96
CA PHE A 286 -1.97 11.89 -5.39
C PHE A 286 -1.32 13.22 -5.79
N GLU A 287 -1.20 14.18 -4.85
CA GLU A 287 -0.39 15.39 -5.07
C GLU A 287 1.11 15.04 -5.13
N MET A 288 1.59 14.14 -4.26
CA MET A 288 2.98 13.67 -4.25
C MET A 288 3.32 12.90 -5.53
N ASP A 289 2.45 11.98 -5.95
CA ASP A 289 2.58 11.26 -7.22
C ASP A 289 2.77 12.25 -8.40
N ARG A 290 1.90 13.26 -8.48
CA ARG A 290 2.02 14.32 -9.49
C ARG A 290 3.32 15.12 -9.38
N ALA A 291 3.75 15.46 -8.16
CA ALA A 291 4.99 16.22 -7.96
C ALA A 291 6.18 15.45 -8.54
N ILE A 292 6.21 14.12 -8.39
CA ILE A 292 7.23 13.26 -9.00
C ILE A 292 7.09 13.28 -10.53
N SER A 293 5.89 13.03 -11.07
CA SER A 293 5.63 12.98 -12.51
C SER A 293 5.99 14.28 -13.23
N SER A 294 5.57 15.42 -12.67
CA SER A 294 5.87 16.75 -13.22
C SER A 294 7.34 17.14 -13.06
N GLY A 295 7.97 16.80 -11.94
CA GLY A 295 9.37 17.13 -11.67
C GLY A 295 10.37 16.39 -12.54
N LEU A 296 9.99 15.23 -13.10
CA LEU A 296 10.89 14.29 -13.78
C LEU A 296 10.43 13.87 -15.18
N GLY A 297 9.21 14.23 -15.58
CA GLY A 297 8.62 13.81 -16.85
C GLY A 297 8.23 12.34 -16.92
N ILE A 298 8.17 11.63 -15.80
CA ILE A 298 7.76 10.21 -15.72
C ILE A 298 6.24 10.09 -15.50
N GLY A 299 5.64 8.95 -15.86
CA GLY A 299 4.24 8.64 -15.54
C GLY A 299 3.17 9.40 -16.34
N ASN A 300 3.54 10.10 -17.42
CA ASN A 300 2.61 10.85 -18.28
C ASN A 300 1.90 9.98 -19.33
N ASP A 301 1.98 8.66 -19.22
CA ASP A 301 1.35 7.66 -20.08
C ASP A 301 0.02 7.13 -19.52
N SER A 302 -0.29 7.42 -18.25
CA SER A 302 -1.52 7.02 -17.59
C SER A 302 -2.15 8.15 -16.79
N ALA A 303 -3.48 8.28 -16.88
CA ALA A 303 -4.27 9.28 -16.15
C ALA A 303 -4.88 8.73 -14.85
N GLN A 304 -4.43 7.56 -14.38
CA GLN A 304 -5.07 6.85 -13.28
C GLN A 304 -5.03 7.62 -11.96
N ALA A 305 -3.94 8.32 -11.67
CA ALA A 305 -3.82 9.12 -10.45
C ALA A 305 -4.92 10.19 -10.40
N GLU A 306 -5.09 10.94 -11.48
CA GLU A 306 -6.11 11.99 -11.63
C GLU A 306 -7.53 11.40 -11.56
N ILE A 307 -7.79 10.29 -12.26
CA ILE A 307 -9.11 9.65 -12.30
C ILE A 307 -9.50 9.13 -10.90
N VAL A 308 -8.58 8.48 -10.19
CA VAL A 308 -8.82 7.97 -8.83
C VAL A 308 -9.01 9.13 -7.86
N ALA A 309 -8.15 10.16 -7.91
CA ALA A 309 -8.26 11.34 -7.06
C ALA A 309 -9.55 12.13 -7.30
N ALA A 310 -10.00 12.23 -8.56
CA ALA A 310 -11.29 12.84 -8.91
C ALA A 310 -12.47 12.06 -8.31
N ASN A 311 -12.47 10.74 -8.46
CA ASN A 311 -13.51 9.88 -7.90
C ASN A 311 -13.54 9.96 -6.37
N TYR A 312 -12.37 10.01 -5.72
CA TYR A 312 -12.28 10.12 -4.27
C TYR A 312 -12.72 11.51 -3.77
N SER A 313 -12.26 12.59 -4.41
CA SER A 313 -12.71 13.96 -4.12
C SER A 313 -14.23 14.11 -4.22
N MET A 314 -14.83 13.48 -5.24
CA MET A 314 -16.29 13.43 -5.39
C MET A 314 -16.98 12.66 -4.25
N LYS A 315 -16.42 11.53 -3.79
CA LYS A 315 -16.94 10.81 -2.61
C LYS A 315 -16.97 11.70 -1.37
N LEU A 316 -15.94 12.55 -1.21
CA LEU A 316 -15.83 13.52 -0.12
C LEU A 316 -16.72 14.77 -0.29
N GLY A 317 -17.43 14.91 -1.42
CA GLY A 317 -18.22 16.10 -1.73
C GLY A 317 -17.39 17.31 -2.20
N LEU A 318 -16.10 17.14 -2.45
CA LEU A 318 -15.19 18.16 -2.97
C LEU A 318 -15.30 18.25 -4.51
N ILE A 319 -16.47 18.69 -4.99
CA ILE A 319 -16.82 18.63 -6.42
C ILE A 319 -15.90 19.48 -7.30
N SER A 320 -15.57 20.70 -6.89
CA SER A 320 -14.65 21.56 -7.64
C SER A 320 -13.29 20.89 -7.82
N ARG A 321 -12.74 20.28 -6.75
CA ARG A 321 -11.48 19.54 -6.80
C ARG A 321 -11.57 18.29 -7.68
N ALA A 322 -12.72 17.62 -7.71
CA ALA A 322 -12.94 16.49 -8.61
C ALA A 322 -12.89 16.91 -10.09
N TRP A 323 -13.43 18.08 -10.43
CA TRP A 323 -13.31 18.65 -11.78
C TRP A 323 -11.87 19.04 -12.12
N GLU A 324 -11.12 19.65 -11.20
CA GLU A 324 -9.68 19.90 -11.39
C GLU A 324 -8.88 18.61 -11.68
N TYR A 325 -9.20 17.54 -10.92
CA TYR A 325 -9.00 16.13 -11.27
C TYR A 325 -9.11 15.83 -12.77
N LEU A 326 -10.34 15.90 -13.25
CA LEU A 326 -10.69 15.48 -14.60
C LEU A 326 -10.05 16.38 -15.67
N ASP A 327 -9.94 17.69 -15.41
CA ASP A 327 -9.31 18.62 -16.34
C ASP A 327 -7.83 18.30 -16.54
N ARG A 328 -7.13 17.87 -15.48
CA ARG A 328 -5.73 17.40 -15.56
C ARG A 328 -5.59 16.05 -16.25
N ALA A 329 -6.56 15.15 -16.11
CA ALA A 329 -6.56 13.86 -16.79
C ALA A 329 -6.65 14.01 -18.32
N MET A 330 -7.39 15.01 -18.81
CA MET A 330 -7.68 15.20 -20.24
C MET A 330 -6.43 15.27 -21.14
N PRO A 331 -5.43 16.14 -20.89
CA PRO A 331 -4.24 16.22 -21.74
C PRO A 331 -3.37 14.95 -21.71
N ILE A 332 -3.48 14.13 -20.66
CA ILE A 332 -2.80 12.81 -20.58
C ILE A 332 -3.54 11.81 -21.47
N LEU A 333 -4.87 11.77 -21.39
CA LEU A 333 -5.73 10.89 -22.19
C LEU A 333 -5.65 11.18 -23.70
N GLU A 334 -5.46 12.44 -24.09
CA GLU A 334 -5.26 12.82 -25.50
C GLU A 334 -3.99 12.20 -26.10
N LYS A 335 -2.99 11.91 -25.27
CA LYS A 335 -1.71 11.29 -25.66
C LYS A 335 -1.69 9.78 -25.42
N SER A 336 -2.54 9.28 -24.53
CA SER A 336 -2.59 7.88 -24.12
C SER A 336 -3.59 7.08 -24.93
N ALA A 337 -3.17 5.93 -25.45
CA ALA A 337 -4.05 4.95 -26.10
C ALA A 337 -4.75 4.00 -25.11
N SER A 338 -4.68 4.26 -23.79
CA SER A 338 -5.26 3.40 -22.77
C SER A 338 -6.79 3.47 -22.79
N ASP A 339 -7.42 2.43 -23.34
CA ASP A 339 -8.87 2.22 -23.26
C ASP A 339 -9.36 2.14 -21.81
N PHE A 340 -8.54 1.58 -20.90
CA PHE A 340 -8.90 1.50 -19.49
C PHE A 340 -9.00 2.88 -18.84
N ASP A 341 -8.03 3.77 -19.08
CA ASP A 341 -8.01 5.10 -18.51
C ASP A 341 -9.13 5.97 -19.11
N ASN A 342 -9.34 5.89 -20.42
CA ASN A 342 -10.48 6.53 -21.08
C ASN A 342 -11.83 6.07 -20.49
N GLY A 343 -11.96 4.76 -20.27
CA GLY A 343 -13.13 4.17 -19.62
C GLY A 343 -13.35 4.70 -18.21
N GLY A 344 -12.30 4.71 -17.40
CA GLY A 344 -12.31 5.26 -16.04
C GLY A 344 -12.69 6.73 -16.01
N PHE A 345 -12.10 7.54 -16.88
CA PHE A 345 -12.36 8.97 -16.99
C PHE A 345 -13.83 9.27 -17.29
N PHE A 346 -14.40 8.68 -18.35
CA PHE A 346 -15.80 8.94 -18.70
C PHE A 346 -16.75 8.49 -17.60
N ARG A 347 -16.45 7.35 -16.96
CA ARG A 347 -17.23 6.86 -15.83
C ARG A 347 -17.21 7.86 -14.68
N VAL A 348 -16.03 8.31 -14.24
CA VAL A 348 -15.90 9.27 -13.13
C VAL A 348 -16.52 10.61 -13.47
N ARG A 349 -16.31 11.13 -14.69
CA ARG A 349 -16.93 12.38 -15.15
C ARG A 349 -18.46 12.36 -15.09
N ALA A 350 -19.08 11.25 -15.50
CA ALA A 350 -20.52 11.08 -15.38
C ALA A 350 -20.98 11.15 -13.91
N LYS A 351 -20.21 10.55 -12.99
CA LYS A 351 -20.51 10.56 -11.55
C LYS A 351 -20.39 11.96 -10.95
N VAL A 352 -19.30 12.66 -11.23
CA VAL A 352 -19.03 14.03 -10.74
C VAL A 352 -20.16 14.96 -11.17
N ARG A 353 -20.52 14.94 -12.46
CA ARG A 353 -21.61 15.77 -13.00
C ARG A 353 -22.95 15.52 -12.30
N CYS A 354 -23.32 14.25 -12.11
CA CYS A 354 -24.56 13.93 -11.41
C CYS A 354 -24.52 14.38 -9.94
N LYS A 355 -23.39 14.20 -9.25
CA LYS A 355 -23.23 14.60 -7.84
C LYS A 355 -23.33 16.12 -7.68
N GLU A 356 -22.72 16.89 -8.56
CA GLU A 356 -22.79 18.35 -8.60
C GLU A 356 -24.24 18.85 -8.68
N VAL A 357 -25.01 18.36 -9.65
CA VAL A 357 -26.40 18.77 -9.85
C VAL A 357 -27.30 18.37 -8.68
N LEU A 358 -27.07 17.18 -8.10
CA LEU A 358 -27.80 16.74 -6.91
C LEU A 358 -27.49 17.62 -5.69
N MET A 359 -26.24 18.04 -5.50
CA MET A 359 -25.87 18.94 -4.41
C MET A 359 -26.50 20.34 -4.59
N ASN A 360 -26.59 20.83 -5.82
CA ASN A 360 -27.12 22.18 -6.09
C ASN A 360 -28.65 22.26 -6.14
N SER A 361 -29.33 21.21 -6.61
CA SER A 361 -30.78 21.27 -6.92
C SER A 361 -31.61 20.16 -6.27
N GLY A 362 -30.98 19.19 -5.60
CA GLY A 362 -31.65 18.05 -4.97
C GLY A 362 -32.23 17.00 -5.93
N LYS A 363 -32.25 17.26 -7.25
CA LYS A 363 -32.78 16.35 -8.27
C LYS A 363 -31.97 16.41 -9.57
N LEU A 364 -31.88 15.31 -10.29
CA LEU A 364 -31.25 15.30 -11.61
C LEU A 364 -32.22 15.83 -12.67
N ASP A 365 -31.79 16.82 -13.45
CA ASP A 365 -32.52 17.27 -14.63
C ASP A 365 -32.27 16.33 -15.84
N SER A 366 -33.14 16.43 -16.85
CA SER A 366 -33.09 15.56 -18.03
C SER A 366 -31.85 15.75 -18.89
N VAL A 367 -31.26 16.96 -18.90
CA VAL A 367 -30.03 17.27 -19.65
C VAL A 367 -28.85 16.58 -19.00
N THR A 368 -28.72 16.68 -17.68
CA THR A 368 -27.69 16.01 -16.89
C THR A 368 -27.75 14.50 -17.04
N ILE A 369 -28.95 13.91 -16.95
CA ILE A 369 -29.14 12.46 -17.16
C ILE A 369 -28.69 12.05 -18.56
N LYS A 370 -29.06 12.81 -19.59
CA LYS A 370 -28.67 12.53 -20.98
C LYS A 370 -27.15 12.57 -21.17
N GLN A 371 -26.48 13.57 -20.60
CA GLN A 371 -25.03 13.71 -20.68
C GLN A 371 -24.31 12.59 -19.91
N ALA A 372 -24.74 12.28 -18.69
CA ALA A 372 -24.17 11.20 -17.89
C ALA A 372 -24.33 9.83 -18.57
N LYS A 373 -25.48 9.55 -19.20
CA LYS A 373 -25.69 8.33 -20.00
C LYS A 373 -24.74 8.25 -21.18
N ASN A 374 -24.49 9.35 -21.88
CA ASN A 374 -23.54 9.39 -22.99
C ASN A 374 -22.12 9.02 -22.52
N ASP A 375 -21.69 9.62 -21.42
CA ASP A 375 -20.38 9.35 -20.82
C ASP A 375 -20.28 7.89 -20.34
N MET A 376 -21.31 7.35 -19.68
CA MET A 376 -21.32 5.95 -19.26
C MET A 376 -21.28 4.96 -20.45
N ARG A 377 -21.93 5.28 -21.58
CA ARG A 377 -21.84 4.47 -22.81
C ARG A 377 -20.44 4.51 -23.43
N LYS A 378 -19.79 5.67 -23.41
CA LYS A 378 -18.38 5.79 -23.80
C LYS A 378 -17.49 4.96 -22.89
N ALA A 379 -17.69 5.06 -21.57
CA ALA A 379 -16.97 4.26 -20.60
C ALA A 379 -17.12 2.76 -20.86
N GLN A 380 -18.35 2.29 -21.09
CA GLN A 380 -18.64 0.90 -21.42
C GLN A 380 -17.90 0.46 -22.70
N LYS A 381 -17.94 1.27 -23.76
CA LYS A 381 -17.25 0.96 -25.02
C LYS A 381 -15.74 0.82 -24.82
N CYS A 382 -15.12 1.75 -24.09
CA CYS A 382 -13.70 1.72 -23.80
C CYS A 382 -13.31 0.49 -22.96
N PHE A 383 -14.03 0.20 -21.86
CA PHE A 383 -13.74 -1.01 -21.07
C PHE A 383 -13.91 -2.30 -21.87
N MET A 384 -14.92 -2.39 -22.76
CA MET A 384 -15.06 -3.55 -23.66
C MET A 384 -13.89 -3.68 -24.64
N ALA A 385 -13.43 -2.57 -25.22
CA ALA A 385 -12.28 -2.56 -26.12
C ALA A 385 -10.99 -3.02 -25.43
N GLY A 386 -10.80 -2.64 -24.16
CA GLY A 386 -9.69 -3.11 -23.31
C GLY A 386 -9.87 -4.50 -22.72
N GLY A 387 -10.95 -5.24 -23.03
CA GLY A 387 -11.20 -6.58 -22.50
C GLY A 387 -11.57 -6.62 -21.01
N HIS A 388 -12.00 -5.50 -20.42
CA HIS A 388 -12.35 -5.40 -19.02
C HIS A 388 -13.85 -5.67 -18.78
N GLY A 389 -14.18 -6.20 -17.59
CA GLY A 389 -15.56 -6.42 -17.17
C GLY A 389 -16.35 -5.11 -17.07
N VAL A 390 -17.56 -5.08 -17.64
CA VAL A 390 -18.43 -3.89 -17.69
C VAL A 390 -19.65 -3.94 -16.78
N SER A 391 -19.77 -4.96 -15.92
CA SER A 391 -20.94 -5.18 -15.05
C SER A 391 -21.28 -3.96 -14.18
N ASN A 392 -20.27 -3.31 -13.61
CA ASN A 392 -20.45 -2.10 -12.79
C ASN A 392 -20.98 -0.93 -13.60
N VAL A 393 -20.44 -0.70 -14.81
CA VAL A 393 -20.89 0.38 -15.70
C VAL A 393 -22.30 0.12 -16.21
N GLN A 394 -22.64 -1.13 -16.56
CA GLN A 394 -23.99 -1.53 -16.97
C GLN A 394 -25.01 -1.31 -15.84
N LYS A 395 -24.67 -1.68 -14.61
CA LYS A 395 -25.51 -1.44 -13.43
C LYS A 395 -25.73 0.06 -13.21
N GLU A 396 -24.68 0.87 -13.29
CA GLU A 396 -24.75 2.33 -13.16
C GLU A 396 -25.59 2.96 -14.28
N LEU A 397 -25.43 2.50 -15.52
CA LEU A 397 -26.20 2.97 -16.67
C LEU A 397 -27.70 2.63 -16.52
N SER A 398 -28.04 1.42 -16.10
CA SER A 398 -29.43 0.99 -15.84
C SER A 398 -30.08 1.85 -14.74
N LEU A 399 -29.32 2.23 -13.71
CA LEU A 399 -29.82 3.11 -12.66
C LEU A 399 -30.11 4.53 -13.20
N LEU A 400 -29.24 5.08 -14.05
CA LEU A 400 -29.51 6.35 -14.75
C LEU A 400 -30.71 6.27 -15.71
N GLU A 401 -30.94 5.11 -16.32
CA GLU A 401 -32.10 4.85 -17.18
C GLU A 401 -33.43 4.96 -16.42
N ASN A 402 -33.43 4.55 -15.16
CA ASN A 402 -34.55 4.66 -14.25
C ASN A 402 -34.63 6.01 -13.51
N GLY A 403 -33.85 7.02 -13.92
CA GLY A 403 -33.81 8.34 -13.27
C GLY A 403 -33.21 8.34 -11.87
N LYS A 404 -32.52 7.26 -11.46
CA LYS A 404 -31.87 7.15 -10.16
C LYS A 404 -30.42 7.61 -10.25
N ALA A 405 -29.92 8.24 -9.19
CA ALA A 405 -28.51 8.55 -9.03
C ALA A 405 -27.77 7.31 -8.47
N PRO A 406 -26.94 6.61 -9.27
CA PRO A 406 -26.29 5.37 -8.84
C PRO A 406 -25.21 5.56 -7.76
N PHE A 407 -24.80 6.81 -7.49
CA PHE A 407 -23.49 7.15 -6.91
C PHE A 407 -23.55 7.74 -5.50
N LEU A 408 -24.71 7.67 -4.84
CA LEU A 408 -24.95 8.25 -3.50
C LEU A 408 -24.88 7.24 -2.36
N LYS A 409 -24.44 6.00 -2.62
CA LYS A 409 -24.15 5.01 -1.58
C LYS A 409 -22.66 4.88 -1.36
#